data_AF-A0A7C3LCQ7-F1
#
_entry.id   AF-A0A7C3LCQ7-F1
#
_cell.length_a   1.000
_cell.length_b   1.000
_cell.length_c   1.000
_cell.angle_alpha   90.00
_cell.angle_beta   90.00
_cell.angle_gamma   90.00
#
_symmetry.space_group_name_H-M   'P 1'
#
loop_
_entity.id
_entity.type
_entity.pdbx_description
1 polymer ?
#
loop_
_entity_poly.entity_id
_entity_poly.type
_entity_poly.pdbx_seq_one_letter_code
_entity_poly.pdbx_strand_id
1 'polypeptide(L)'
;MKSRIRLQALRQLAGGRQSGFSLIELLIVMVILGLLASLVGPKMFSKLGMAKQKTAQTQIQMLMTALDSYRLDVGRYPSSQEGLEALVRNTGNDKWHGPYLAKGLPKDPWGNDYHYQNPGEHGEVDITSYGADGTSGGEGENADIGSWQ
;
A
#
# COMPACT_ATOMS: atom_id res chain seq x y z
N MET A 1 39.95 79.29 -14.07
CA MET A 1 39.49 78.02 -14.68
C MET A 1 39.14 77.05 -13.55
N LYS A 2 37.87 77.03 -13.13
CA LYS A 2 36.89 75.94 -13.35
C LYS A 2 37.32 74.63 -12.66
N SER A 3 36.82 74.41 -11.45
CA SER A 3 35.61 73.60 -11.23
C SER A 3 35.89 72.10 -11.41
N ARG A 4 36.10 71.40 -10.30
CA ARG A 4 35.71 69.99 -10.14
C ARG A 4 35.10 69.81 -8.76
N ILE A 5 33.85 70.24 -8.75
CA ILE A 5 32.84 70.10 -7.72
C ILE A 5 32.76 68.65 -7.26
N ARG A 6 32.83 68.47 -5.94
CA ARG A 6 32.17 67.45 -5.11
C ARG A 6 31.22 66.54 -5.90
N LEU A 7 31.68 65.37 -6.33
CA LEU A 7 30.83 64.35 -6.97
C LEU A 7 30.97 62.96 -6.34
N GLN A 8 31.39 62.90 -5.08
CA GLN A 8 31.39 61.66 -4.29
C GLN A 8 30.27 61.60 -3.23
N ALA A 9 29.43 62.64 -3.12
CA ALA A 9 28.46 62.78 -2.03
C ALA A 9 27.02 62.29 -2.32
N LEU A 10 26.75 61.59 -3.45
CA LEU A 10 25.38 61.20 -3.81
C LEU A 10 25.26 59.74 -4.28
N ARG A 11 25.95 58.81 -3.61
CA ARG A 11 25.75 57.36 -3.85
C ARG A 11 25.36 56.59 -2.58
N GLN A 12 24.88 57.27 -1.55
CA GLN A 12 24.71 56.68 -0.23
C GLN A 12 23.28 56.78 0.35
N LEU A 13 22.25 56.95 -0.48
CA LEU A 13 20.85 57.01 -0.02
C LEU A 13 19.92 56.00 -0.70
N ALA A 14 20.44 54.83 -1.07
CA ALA A 14 19.61 53.69 -1.47
C ALA A 14 19.93 52.46 -0.61
N GLY A 15 19.99 52.66 0.71
CA GLY A 15 19.87 51.55 1.64
C GLY A 15 18.42 51.09 1.63
N GLY A 16 18.07 50.16 0.72
CA GLY A 16 16.79 49.48 0.77
C GLY A 16 16.64 48.87 2.15
N ARG A 17 15.66 49.34 2.93
CA ARG A 17 15.29 48.75 4.22
C ARG A 17 14.99 47.28 3.96
N GLN A 18 15.92 46.41 4.33
CA GLN A 18 15.63 44.98 4.44
C GLN A 18 14.60 44.83 5.56
N SER A 19 13.32 44.74 5.18
CA SER A 19 12.26 44.33 6.08
C SER A 19 12.49 42.85 6.41
N GLY A 20 13.00 42.58 7.60
CA GLY A 20 13.04 41.22 8.14
C GLY A 20 11.63 40.75 8.48
N PHE A 21 11.40 39.43 8.40
CA PHE A 21 10.17 38.80 8.85
C PHE A 21 9.94 39.09 10.34
N SER A 22 8.71 39.44 10.71
CA SER A 22 8.32 39.54 12.11
C SER A 22 8.04 38.15 12.70
N LEU A 23 8.20 38.03 14.03
CA LEU A 23 7.83 36.81 14.75
C LEU A 23 6.33 36.46 14.57
N ILE A 24 5.48 37.48 14.43
CA ILE A 24 4.04 37.26 14.27
C ILE A 24 3.69 36.70 12.89
N GLU A 25 4.41 37.08 11.83
CA GLU A 25 4.23 36.48 10.50
C GLU A 25 4.62 34.99 10.50
N LEU A 26 5.73 34.62 11.15
CA LEU A 26 6.12 33.22 11.28
C LEU A 26 5.08 32.42 12.09
N LEU A 27 4.52 33.02 13.15
CA LEU A 27 3.49 32.39 13.97
C LEU A 27 2.23 32.12 13.16
N ILE A 28 1.74 33.09 12.39
CA ILE A 28 0.56 32.92 11.53
C ILE A 28 0.78 31.80 10.50
N VAL A 29 1.96 31.73 9.89
CA VAL A 29 2.31 30.66 8.94
C VAL A 29 2.27 29.29 9.62
N MET A 30 2.84 29.14 10.82
CA MET A 30 2.81 27.89 11.57
C MET A 30 1.38 27.46 11.93
N VAL A 31 0.52 28.40 12.31
CA VAL A 31 -0.90 28.12 12.59
C VAL A 31 -1.61 27.60 11.34
N ILE A 32 -1.44 28.28 10.20
CA ILE A 32 -2.06 27.86 8.93
C ILE A 32 -1.53 26.48 8.50
N LEU A 33 -0.22 26.24 8.61
CA LEU A 33 0.39 24.93 8.29
C LEU A 33 -0.15 23.82 9.21
N GLY A 34 -0.30 24.09 10.51
CA GLY A 34 -0.90 23.14 11.46
C GLY A 34 -2.36 22.81 11.13
N LEU A 35 -3.15 23.81 10.75
CA LEU A 35 -4.55 23.62 10.33
C LEU A 35 -4.64 22.83 9.01
N LEU A 36 -3.76 23.09 8.05
CA LEU A 36 -3.74 22.35 6.79
C LEU A 36 -3.29 20.89 7.00
N ALA A 37 -2.28 20.67 7.84
CA ALA A 37 -1.78 19.33 8.16
C ALA A 37 -2.84 18.45 8.82
N SER A 38 -3.65 19.01 9.74
CA SER A 38 -4.71 18.27 10.42
C SER A 38 -5.86 17.83 9.49
N LEU A 39 -6.13 18.59 8.43
CA LEU A 39 -7.15 18.28 7.42
C LEU A 39 -6.71 17.20 6.43
N VAL A 40 -5.43 17.21 6.03
CA VAL A 40 -4.94 16.37 4.93
C VAL A 40 -4.35 15.04 5.41
N GLY A 41 -3.67 15.02 6.57
CA GLY A 41 -2.97 13.83 7.07
C GLY A 41 -3.85 12.57 7.15
N PRO A 42 -4.95 12.58 7.92
CA PRO A 42 -5.76 11.36 8.15
C PRO A 42 -6.38 10.77 6.87
N LYS A 43 -6.79 11.61 5.92
CA LYS A 43 -7.44 11.16 4.66
C LYS A 43 -6.49 10.41 3.74
N MET A 44 -5.20 10.71 3.75
CA MET A 44 -4.23 10.02 2.89
C MET A 44 -3.97 8.60 3.38
N PHE A 45 -3.80 8.40 4.69
CA PHE A 45 -3.58 7.08 5.28
C PHE A 45 -4.78 6.15 5.07
N SER A 46 -6.00 6.63 5.32
CA SER A 46 -7.22 5.84 5.08
C SER A 46 -7.37 5.37 3.63
N LYS A 47 -6.97 6.19 2.65
CA LYS A 47 -7.01 5.80 1.22
C LYS A 47 -6.00 4.71 0.87
N LEU A 48 -4.81 4.76 1.47
CA LEU A 48 -3.79 3.73 1.27
C LEU A 48 -4.24 2.40 1.85
N GLY A 49 -4.81 2.39 3.06
CA GLY A 49 -5.40 1.21 3.68
C GLY A 49 -6.47 0.55 2.82
N MET A 50 -7.46 1.32 2.35
CA MET A 50 -8.51 0.80 1.45
C MET A 50 -7.95 0.23 0.14
N ALA A 51 -6.92 0.88 -0.44
CA ALA A 51 -6.29 0.41 -1.66
C ALA A 51 -5.56 -0.93 -1.45
N LYS A 52 -4.89 -1.11 -0.30
CA LYS A 52 -4.29 -2.38 0.09
C LYS A 52 -5.36 -3.46 0.22
N GLN A 53 -6.39 -3.25 1.02
CA GLN A 53 -7.46 -4.25 1.20
C GLN A 53 -8.08 -4.69 -0.14
N LYS A 54 -8.38 -3.74 -1.03
CA LYS A 54 -8.90 -4.06 -2.37
C LYS A 54 -7.91 -4.86 -3.22
N THR A 55 -6.62 -4.56 -3.11
CA THR A 55 -5.57 -5.33 -3.79
C THR A 55 -5.52 -6.75 -3.27
N ALA A 56 -5.60 -6.93 -1.95
CA ALA A 56 -5.65 -8.26 -1.34
C ALA A 56 -6.86 -9.07 -1.83
N GLN A 57 -8.05 -8.47 -1.84
CA GLN A 57 -9.26 -9.13 -2.36
C GLN A 57 -9.11 -9.54 -3.83
N THR A 58 -8.52 -8.67 -4.67
CA THR A 58 -8.25 -8.98 -6.08
C THR A 58 -7.26 -10.13 -6.23
N GLN A 59 -6.20 -10.16 -5.42
CA GLN A 59 -5.21 -11.24 -5.41
C GLN A 59 -5.84 -12.56 -4.96
N ILE A 60 -6.71 -12.54 -3.93
CA ILE A 60 -7.46 -13.72 -3.48
C ILE A 60 -8.34 -14.27 -4.62
N GLN A 61 -9.07 -13.42 -5.33
CA GLN A 61 -9.89 -13.85 -6.47
C GLN A 61 -9.05 -14.49 -7.59
N MET A 62 -7.87 -13.94 -7.88
CA MET A 62 -6.94 -14.55 -8.83
C MET A 62 -6.45 -15.92 -8.35
N LEU A 63 -6.12 -16.06 -7.06
CA LEU A 63 -5.70 -17.34 -6.49
C LEU A 63 -6.83 -18.38 -6.52
N MET A 64 -8.07 -17.98 -6.19
CA MET A 64 -9.25 -18.86 -6.30
C MET A 64 -9.45 -19.33 -7.74
N THR A 65 -9.32 -18.45 -8.73
CA THR A 65 -9.40 -18.83 -10.16
C THR A 65 -8.32 -19.84 -10.56
N ALA A 66 -7.11 -19.67 -10.04
CA ALA A 66 -6.02 -20.62 -10.26
C ALA A 66 -6.27 -21.97 -9.57
N LEU A 67 -6.84 -21.97 -8.36
CA LEU A 67 -7.27 -23.17 -7.64
C LEU A 67 -8.36 -23.92 -8.42
N ASP A 68 -9.34 -23.22 -8.98
CA ASP A 68 -10.37 -23.83 -9.81
C ASP A 68 -9.78 -24.47 -11.07
N SER A 69 -8.81 -23.80 -11.70
CA SER A 69 -8.09 -24.35 -12.86
C SER A 69 -7.31 -25.62 -12.49
N TYR A 70 -6.60 -25.60 -11.35
CA TYR A 70 -5.94 -26.79 -10.79
C TYR A 70 -6.94 -27.93 -10.58
N ARG A 71 -8.11 -27.63 -9.99
CA ARG A 71 -9.17 -28.62 -9.76
C ARG A 71 -9.72 -29.21 -11.05
N LEU A 72 -9.83 -28.44 -12.13
CA LEU A 72 -10.29 -28.95 -13.43
C LEU A 72 -9.34 -30.00 -14.01
N ASP A 73 -8.03 -29.79 -13.87
CA ASP A 73 -7.02 -30.72 -14.36
C ASP A 73 -6.86 -31.94 -13.45
N VAL A 74 -6.67 -31.69 -12.15
CA VAL A 74 -6.31 -32.71 -11.16
C VAL A 74 -7.53 -33.45 -10.61
N GLY A 75 -8.70 -32.81 -10.64
CA GLY A 75 -9.97 -33.31 -10.12
C GLY A 75 -10.25 -32.96 -8.65
N ARG A 76 -9.34 -32.25 -7.97
CA ARG A 76 -9.48 -31.78 -6.59
C ARG A 76 -8.65 -30.53 -6.35
N TYR A 77 -8.97 -29.76 -5.32
CA TYR A 77 -8.07 -28.71 -4.84
C TYR A 77 -6.78 -29.29 -4.21
N PRO A 78 -5.69 -28.50 -4.13
CA PRO A 78 -4.47 -28.89 -3.43
C PRO A 78 -4.75 -29.27 -1.95
N SER A 79 -4.05 -30.26 -1.41
CA SER A 79 -4.14 -30.57 0.02
C SER A 79 -3.43 -29.50 0.84
N SER A 80 -3.60 -29.50 2.17
CA SER A 80 -2.89 -28.59 3.06
C SER A 80 -1.36 -28.76 3.01
N GLN A 81 -0.85 -29.94 2.66
CA GLN A 81 0.59 -30.17 2.47
C GLN A 81 1.10 -29.64 1.12
N GLU A 82 0.28 -29.72 0.08
CA GLU A 82 0.61 -29.17 -1.25
C GLU A 82 0.51 -27.65 -1.25
N GLY A 83 -0.52 -27.11 -0.59
CA GLY A 83 -0.78 -25.68 -0.43
C GLY A 83 -0.91 -24.93 -1.76
N LEU A 84 -0.71 -23.61 -1.69
CA LEU A 84 -0.73 -22.75 -2.89
C LEU A 84 0.49 -23.00 -3.80
N GLU A 85 1.55 -23.64 -3.31
CA GLU A 85 2.73 -24.01 -4.10
C GLU A 85 2.39 -24.91 -5.29
N ALA A 86 1.35 -25.74 -5.16
CA ALA A 86 0.83 -26.57 -6.24
C ALA A 86 0.31 -25.76 -7.45
N LEU A 87 0.02 -24.47 -7.25
CA LEU A 87 -0.37 -23.56 -8.34
C LEU A 87 0.82 -23.14 -9.21
N VAL A 88 2.04 -23.22 -8.68
CA VAL A 88 3.26 -22.74 -9.36
C VAL A 88 4.11 -23.89 -9.87
N ARG A 89 4.14 -25.02 -9.16
CA ARG A 89 4.94 -26.19 -9.53
C ARG A 89 4.16 -27.48 -9.31
N ASN A 90 4.55 -28.51 -10.06
CA ASN A 90 4.01 -29.85 -9.86
C ASN A 90 4.51 -30.42 -8.53
N THR A 91 3.58 -30.79 -7.64
CA THR A 91 3.84 -31.40 -6.32
C THR A 91 3.77 -32.93 -6.33
N GLY A 92 3.88 -33.56 -7.51
CA GLY A 92 3.84 -35.01 -7.68
C GLY A 92 2.51 -35.52 -8.23
N ASN A 93 1.80 -34.71 -9.01
CA ASN A 93 0.55 -35.07 -9.67
C ASN A 93 0.74 -35.17 -11.19
N ASP A 94 0.45 -36.34 -11.76
CA ASP A 94 0.62 -36.59 -13.20
C ASP A 94 -0.38 -35.82 -14.06
N LYS A 95 -1.52 -35.41 -13.50
CA LYS A 95 -2.55 -34.63 -14.20
C LYS A 95 -2.30 -33.13 -14.16
N TRP A 96 -1.20 -32.68 -13.55
CA TRP A 96 -0.87 -31.28 -13.43
C TRP A 96 -0.48 -30.68 -14.80
N HIS A 97 -1.16 -29.63 -15.21
CA HIS A 97 -0.89 -28.90 -16.46
C HIS A 97 -0.55 -27.41 -16.24
N GLY A 98 -0.14 -27.07 -15.01
CA GLY A 98 0.28 -25.71 -14.68
C GLY A 98 1.57 -25.26 -15.39
N PRO A 99 2.15 -24.11 -14.98
CA PRO A 99 1.76 -23.31 -13.83
C PRO A 99 0.44 -22.56 -14.03
N TYR A 100 -0.36 -22.50 -12.98
CA TYR A 100 -1.65 -21.80 -12.94
C TYR A 100 -1.51 -20.30 -12.61
N LEU A 101 -0.29 -19.88 -12.22
CA LEU A 101 0.05 -18.49 -11.93
C LEU A 101 1.25 -18.05 -12.79
N ALA A 102 1.10 -16.94 -13.49
CA ALA A 102 2.13 -16.45 -14.42
C ALA A 102 3.40 -15.90 -13.75
N LYS A 103 3.30 -15.42 -12.50
CA LYS A 103 4.39 -14.72 -11.80
C LYS A 103 4.76 -15.35 -10.45
N GLY A 104 4.37 -16.61 -10.23
CA GLY A 104 4.50 -17.27 -8.93
C GLY A 104 3.47 -16.78 -7.92
N LEU A 105 3.68 -17.14 -6.64
CA LEU A 105 2.78 -16.75 -5.56
C LEU A 105 2.96 -15.26 -5.21
N PRO A 106 1.89 -14.45 -5.28
CA PRO A 106 1.95 -13.08 -4.79
C PRO A 106 2.00 -13.08 -3.26
N LYS A 107 2.73 -12.12 -2.70
CA LYS A 107 2.53 -11.68 -1.31
C LYS A 107 1.29 -10.78 -1.26
N ASP A 108 0.68 -10.75 -0.09
CA ASP A 108 -0.38 -9.79 0.19
C ASP A 108 0.19 -8.34 0.21
N PRO A 109 -0.66 -7.31 0.26
CA PRO A 109 -0.25 -5.90 0.23
C PRO A 109 0.56 -5.43 1.45
N TRP A 110 0.67 -6.24 2.49
CA TRP A 110 1.48 -6.00 3.68
C TRP A 110 2.78 -6.82 3.68
N GLY A 111 2.97 -7.68 2.68
CA GLY A 111 4.17 -8.48 2.47
C GLY A 111 4.10 -9.90 3.05
N ASN A 112 2.94 -10.30 3.57
CA ASN A 112 2.73 -11.61 4.15
C ASN A 112 2.32 -12.64 3.09
N ASP A 113 2.50 -13.93 3.42
CA ASP A 113 1.94 -15.02 2.62
C ASP A 113 0.43 -15.15 2.86
N TYR A 114 -0.29 -15.53 1.82
CA TYR A 114 -1.69 -15.93 1.95
C TYR A 114 -1.81 -17.25 2.70
N HIS A 115 -2.77 -17.31 3.62
CA HIS A 115 -3.15 -18.55 4.28
C HIS A 115 -4.11 -19.34 3.41
N TYR A 116 -3.87 -20.62 3.24
CA TYR A 116 -4.73 -21.53 2.48
C TYR A 116 -5.20 -22.67 3.38
N GLN A 117 -6.50 -22.95 3.35
CA GLN A 117 -7.13 -23.97 4.17
C GLN A 117 -7.98 -24.90 3.32
N ASN A 118 -7.78 -26.21 3.50
CA ASN A 118 -8.57 -27.28 2.88
C ASN A 118 -8.74 -28.44 3.89
N PRO A 119 -9.97 -28.77 4.32
CA PRO A 119 -11.23 -28.13 3.94
C PRO A 119 -11.34 -26.70 4.49
N GLY A 120 -11.96 -25.81 3.72
CA GLY A 120 -12.28 -24.45 4.16
C GLY A 120 -13.37 -24.44 5.24
N GLU A 121 -13.46 -23.33 5.98
CA GLU A 121 -14.52 -23.09 6.95
C GLU A 121 -15.76 -22.48 6.28
N HIS A 122 -15.57 -21.69 5.22
CA HIS A 122 -16.63 -20.96 4.50
C HIS A 122 -16.95 -21.56 3.12
N GLY A 123 -16.23 -22.60 2.70
CA GLY A 123 -16.39 -23.27 1.42
C GLY A 123 -15.58 -24.57 1.34
N GLU A 124 -15.36 -25.07 0.12
CA GLU A 124 -14.47 -26.24 -0.06
C GLU A 124 -13.02 -25.91 0.32
N VAL A 125 -12.58 -24.69 0.00
CA VAL A 125 -11.27 -24.15 0.34
C VAL A 125 -11.39 -22.67 0.67
N ASP A 126 -10.55 -22.21 1.59
CA ASP A 126 -10.48 -20.81 2.00
C ASP A 126 -9.09 -20.24 1.73
N ILE A 127 -9.04 -18.99 1.29
CA ILE A 127 -7.81 -18.18 1.26
C ILE A 127 -8.02 -16.93 2.10
N THR A 128 -7.07 -16.65 2.99
CA THR A 128 -7.14 -15.51 3.91
C THR A 128 -5.83 -14.71 3.90
N SER A 129 -5.93 -13.39 3.95
CA SER A 129 -4.86 -12.47 4.38
C SER A 129 -5.25 -11.86 5.72
N TYR A 130 -4.34 -11.89 6.69
CA TYR A 130 -4.55 -11.39 8.05
C TYR A 130 -4.26 -9.88 8.19
N GLY A 131 -4.37 -9.13 7.09
CA GLY A 131 -4.16 -7.68 7.12
C GLY A 131 -2.75 -7.26 7.56
N ALA A 132 -2.67 -6.05 8.11
CA ALA A 132 -1.40 -5.40 8.46
C ALA A 132 -0.69 -6.00 9.68
N ASP A 133 -1.43 -6.61 10.61
CA ASP A 133 -0.85 -7.20 11.82
C ASP A 133 -0.42 -8.66 11.63
N GLY A 134 -0.88 -9.31 10.55
CA GLY A 134 -0.51 -10.68 10.22
C GLY A 134 -1.13 -11.72 11.17
N THR A 135 -2.16 -11.33 11.92
CA THR A 135 -2.84 -12.19 12.90
C THR A 135 -4.34 -12.20 12.64
N SER A 136 -5.00 -13.34 12.89
CA SER A 136 -6.45 -13.41 12.68
C SER A 136 -7.22 -12.44 13.58
N GLY A 137 -8.21 -11.79 12.98
CA GLY A 137 -9.09 -10.82 13.60
C GLY A 137 -8.81 -9.40 13.10
N GLY A 138 -8.74 -8.45 14.03
CA GLY A 138 -8.43 -7.06 13.72
C GLY A 138 -9.59 -6.23 13.14
N GLU A 139 -9.36 -4.92 13.07
CA GLU A 139 -10.26 -3.93 12.47
C GLU A 139 -9.46 -2.98 11.56
N GLY A 140 -10.15 -2.33 10.62
CA GLY A 140 -9.48 -1.42 9.68
C GLY A 140 -8.42 -2.15 8.85
N GLU A 141 -7.20 -1.62 8.79
CA GLU A 141 -6.10 -2.25 8.03
C GLU A 141 -5.65 -3.61 8.58
N ASN A 142 -6.03 -3.95 9.81
CA ASN A 142 -5.73 -5.24 10.43
C ASN A 142 -6.82 -6.28 10.18
N ALA A 143 -7.96 -5.88 9.58
CA ALA A 143 -9.06 -6.80 9.37
C ALA A 143 -8.70 -7.91 8.37
N ASP A 144 -9.06 -9.13 8.73
CA ASP A 144 -8.95 -10.31 7.86
C ASP A 144 -9.72 -10.13 6.55
N ILE A 145 -9.08 -10.52 5.45
CA ILE A 145 -9.65 -10.53 4.11
C ILE A 145 -9.67 -11.96 3.61
N GLY A 146 -10.87 -12.51 3.47
CA GLY A 146 -11.11 -13.89 3.09
C GLY A 146 -11.72 -14.05 1.70
N SER A 147 -11.61 -15.25 1.12
CA SER A 147 -12.24 -15.63 -0.15
C SER A 147 -13.77 -15.62 -0.15
N TRP A 148 -14.39 -15.57 1.03
CA TRP A 148 -15.84 -15.57 1.23
C TRP A 148 -16.48 -14.18 1.25
N GLN A 149 -15.68 -13.10 1.16
CA GLN A 149 -16.13 -11.71 1.24
C GLN A 149 -16.40 -11.07 -0.13
#